data_AF-X0ZL19-F1
#
_entry.id   AF-X0ZL19-F1
#
_cell.length_a   1.000
_cell.length_b   1.000
_cell.length_c   1.000
_cell.angle_alpha   90.00
_cell.angle_beta   90.00
_cell.angle_gamma   90.00
#
_symmetry.space_group_name_H-M   'P 1'
#
loop_
_entity.id
_entity.type
_entity.pdbx_description
1 polymer ?
#
loop_
_entity_poly.entity_id
_entity_poly.type
_entity_poly.pdbx_seq_one_letter_code
_entity_poly.pdbx_strand_id
1 'polypeptide(L)'
;MIVLEDVYQESLDSPKVIQVLGIGLVSMTKKRHNIVFNKGISRSLMEDLIKLYRPEILNKKEGKMIDLLGIYTVYVHYYTLGSEIISIFYVNEKDRLVNYENLCSLSRLLVKTYSSNVSISKIRQICNKAIPSIKDLSALFVISITGHTLFTKFRNDKTNLSENYIQIGGFLSAILMFSNEVIGKNSGESLQAINFENHKFLITVKEGIIFAYLLEQTNNSDIIERYMELLKEEFFDLYCDCLKDFNGDVNQFHTFEPVVEKYFSI
;
A
#
# COMPACT_ATOMS: atom_id res chain seq x y z
N MET A 1 -15.83 -20.26 -50.15
CA MET A 1 -16.60 -19.35 -49.27
C MET A 1 -16.45 -19.90 -47.86
N ILE A 2 -15.47 -19.39 -47.12
CA ILE A 2 -15.19 -19.84 -45.76
C ILE A 2 -16.06 -18.97 -44.87
N VAL A 3 -17.03 -19.61 -44.23
CA VAL A 3 -17.93 -18.99 -43.26
C VAL A 3 -17.10 -18.68 -42.03
N LEU A 4 -16.95 -17.40 -41.72
CA LEU A 4 -16.43 -16.93 -40.44
C LEU A 4 -17.50 -17.24 -39.40
N GLU A 5 -17.29 -18.30 -38.62
CA GLU A 5 -18.01 -18.48 -37.37
C GLU A 5 -17.66 -17.31 -36.45
N ASP A 6 -18.69 -16.65 -35.92
CA ASP A 6 -18.60 -15.61 -34.92
C ASP A 6 -17.72 -16.08 -33.76
N VAL A 7 -16.47 -15.64 -33.76
CA VAL A 7 -15.60 -15.72 -32.58
C VAL A 7 -16.25 -14.85 -31.52
N TYR A 8 -16.99 -15.53 -30.64
CA TYR A 8 -17.50 -15.02 -29.38
C TYR A 8 -16.48 -14.04 -28.78
N GLN A 9 -16.80 -12.75 -28.82
CA GLN A 9 -16.22 -11.79 -27.90
C GLN A 9 -16.72 -12.22 -26.53
N GLU A 10 -15.94 -13.03 -25.82
CA GLU A 10 -16.05 -13.08 -24.36
C GLU A 10 -16.06 -11.63 -23.90
N SER A 11 -17.16 -11.25 -23.27
CA SER A 11 -17.27 -10.04 -22.48
C SER A 11 -15.99 -9.94 -21.65
N LEU A 12 -15.36 -8.76 -21.67
CA LEU A 12 -14.31 -8.37 -20.71
C LEU A 12 -14.94 -8.24 -19.31
N ASP A 13 -15.57 -9.32 -18.84
CA ASP A 13 -16.15 -9.43 -17.53
C ASP A 13 -14.99 -9.52 -16.56
N SER A 14 -14.87 -8.43 -15.79
CA SER A 14 -14.07 -8.23 -14.58
C SER A 14 -12.82 -9.10 -14.41
N PRO A 15 -11.61 -8.52 -14.29
CA PRO A 15 -10.41 -9.30 -14.03
C PRO A 15 -10.65 -10.24 -12.82
N LYS A 16 -10.48 -11.55 -13.04
CA LYS A 16 -10.41 -12.56 -11.97
C LYS A 16 -9.39 -12.07 -10.94
N VAL A 17 -9.66 -12.27 -9.66
CA VAL A 17 -8.79 -11.78 -8.56
C VAL A 17 -7.36 -12.23 -8.81
N ILE A 18 -6.49 -11.27 -9.09
CA ILE A 18 -5.06 -11.51 -9.32
C ILE A 18 -4.37 -11.36 -7.97
N GLN A 19 -4.08 -12.47 -7.30
CA GLN A 19 -3.39 -12.46 -6.02
C GLN A 19 -1.90 -12.14 -6.21
N VAL A 20 -1.59 -10.86 -6.39
CA VAL A 20 -0.22 -10.32 -6.31
C VAL A 20 -0.02 -9.62 -4.98
N LEU A 21 1.23 -9.55 -4.54
CA LEU A 21 1.59 -8.75 -3.38
C LEU A 21 1.49 -7.26 -3.70
N GLY A 22 1.97 -6.83 -4.87
CA GLY A 22 2.11 -5.42 -5.18
C GLY A 22 1.85 -5.10 -6.64
N ILE A 23 1.37 -3.88 -6.90
CA ILE A 23 1.21 -3.31 -8.23
C ILE A 23 1.69 -1.85 -8.27
N GLY A 24 2.44 -1.51 -9.31
CA GLY A 24 2.88 -0.15 -9.61
C GLY A 24 2.61 0.21 -11.06
N LEU A 25 2.07 1.40 -11.30
CA LEU A 25 1.88 1.99 -12.62
C LEU A 25 2.76 3.23 -12.71
N VAL A 26 3.64 3.26 -13.70
CA VAL A 26 4.66 4.31 -13.87
C VAL A 26 4.59 4.84 -15.29
N SER A 27 4.51 6.16 -15.45
CA SER A 27 4.77 6.82 -16.73
C SER A 27 6.23 7.25 -16.79
N MET A 28 6.89 6.99 -17.92
CA MET A 28 8.33 7.22 -18.08
C MET A 28 8.62 7.90 -19.42
N THR A 29 9.52 8.87 -19.41
CA THR A 29 10.18 9.41 -20.61
C THR A 29 11.67 9.11 -20.52
N LYS A 30 12.46 9.49 -21.53
CA LYS A 30 13.93 9.37 -21.45
C LYS A 30 14.53 10.09 -20.24
N LYS A 31 13.94 11.21 -19.80
CA LYS A 31 14.52 12.10 -18.77
C LYS A 31 13.87 11.96 -17.39
N ARG A 32 12.61 11.57 -17.33
CA ARG A 32 11.82 11.58 -16.08
C ARG A 32 10.99 10.31 -15.96
N HIS A 33 10.48 10.07 -14.76
CA HIS A 33 9.40 9.14 -14.50
C HIS A 33 8.43 9.76 -13.50
N ASN A 34 7.22 9.21 -13.48
CA ASN A 34 6.17 9.55 -12.55
C ASN A 34 5.49 8.27 -12.10
N ILE A 35 5.46 8.01 -10.79
CA ILE A 35 4.67 6.93 -10.21
C ILE A 35 3.21 7.40 -10.22
N VAL A 36 2.44 6.90 -11.19
CA VAL A 36 1.02 7.25 -11.35
C VAL A 36 0.21 6.64 -10.23
N PHE A 37 0.50 5.38 -9.89
CA PHE A 37 -0.16 4.64 -8.83
C PHE A 37 0.75 3.54 -8.30
N ASN A 38 0.72 3.30 -7.00
CA ASN A 38 1.33 2.11 -6.39
C ASN A 38 0.46 1.63 -5.21
N LYS A 39 0.38 0.30 -5.06
CA LYS A 39 -0.25 -0.36 -3.92
C LYS A 39 0.48 -1.67 -3.63
N GLY A 40 0.78 -1.93 -2.37
CA GLY A 40 1.49 -3.15 -1.97
C GLY A 40 2.98 -3.15 -2.28
N ILE A 41 3.53 -2.01 -2.71
CA ILE A 41 4.95 -1.76 -2.96
C ILE A 41 5.24 -0.38 -2.40
N SER A 42 6.16 -0.28 -1.44
CA SER A 42 6.58 1.01 -0.88
C SER A 42 7.15 1.93 -1.97
N ARG A 43 7.17 3.23 -1.70
CA ARG A 43 7.61 4.20 -2.70
C ARG A 43 9.10 4.05 -2.97
N SER A 44 9.90 3.89 -1.91
CA SER A 44 11.33 3.59 -2.00
C SER A 44 11.62 2.36 -2.87
N LEU A 45 10.96 1.22 -2.60
CA LEU A 45 11.13 0.01 -3.41
C LEU A 45 10.69 0.25 -4.87
N MET A 46 9.61 0.98 -5.11
CA MET A 46 9.18 1.33 -6.47
C MET A 46 10.24 2.15 -7.22
N GLU A 47 10.86 3.12 -6.57
CA GLU A 47 11.95 3.93 -7.15
C GLU A 47 13.16 3.04 -7.51
N ASP A 48 13.52 2.09 -6.65
CA ASP A 48 14.60 1.14 -6.91
C ASP A 48 14.29 0.23 -8.10
N LEU A 49 13.06 -0.31 -8.18
CA LEU A 49 12.60 -1.10 -9.33
C LEU A 49 12.66 -0.27 -10.62
N ILE A 50 12.17 0.97 -10.59
CA ILE A 50 12.22 1.87 -11.75
C ILE A 50 13.68 2.05 -12.18
N LYS A 51 14.58 2.37 -11.27
CA LYS A 51 16.01 2.57 -11.57
C LYS A 51 16.64 1.33 -12.20
N LEU A 52 16.31 0.14 -11.69
CA LEU A 52 16.84 -1.13 -12.16
C LEU A 52 16.39 -1.47 -13.59
N TYR A 53 15.08 -1.40 -13.88
CA TYR A 53 14.55 -1.85 -15.18
C TYR A 53 14.51 -0.76 -16.26
N ARG A 54 14.65 0.52 -15.89
CA ARG A 54 14.58 1.66 -16.82
C ARG A 54 15.45 1.52 -18.07
N PRO A 55 16.73 1.11 -17.99
CA PRO A 55 17.57 1.02 -19.20
C PRO A 55 16.99 0.06 -20.23
N GLU A 56 16.49 -1.10 -19.80
CA GLU A 56 15.93 -2.09 -20.70
C GLU A 56 14.56 -1.67 -21.24
N ILE A 57 13.70 -1.07 -20.39
CA ILE A 57 12.40 -0.54 -20.79
C ILE A 57 12.55 0.53 -21.87
N LEU A 58 13.49 1.49 -21.70
CA LEU A 58 13.66 2.60 -22.65
C LEU A 58 14.25 2.16 -24.01
N ASN A 59 14.90 1.00 -24.07
CA ASN A 59 15.49 0.47 -25.30
C ASN A 59 14.50 -0.34 -26.16
N LYS A 60 13.30 -0.63 -25.65
CA LYS A 60 12.29 -1.46 -26.32
C LYS A 60 10.97 -0.69 -26.43
N LYS A 61 10.21 -0.90 -27.51
CA LYS A 61 8.90 -0.22 -27.72
C LYS A 61 7.82 -0.79 -26.81
N GLU A 62 7.80 -2.11 -26.67
CA GLU A 62 6.88 -2.83 -25.80
C GLU A 62 7.56 -4.13 -25.38
N GLY A 63 7.09 -4.70 -24.29
CA GLY A 63 7.59 -5.99 -23.87
C GLY A 63 7.21 -6.34 -22.45
N LYS A 64 7.78 -7.46 -22.02
CA LYS A 64 7.51 -8.07 -20.73
C LYS A 64 8.82 -8.62 -20.18
N MET A 65 9.02 -8.48 -18.87
CA MET A 65 10.19 -9.00 -18.15
C MET A 65 9.69 -9.73 -16.91
N ILE A 66 10.43 -10.76 -16.51
CA ILE A 66 10.22 -11.48 -15.25
C ILE A 66 11.61 -11.66 -14.65
N ASP A 67 11.77 -11.26 -13.40
CA ASP A 67 13.04 -11.37 -12.69
C ASP A 67 12.82 -11.74 -11.22
N LEU A 68 13.86 -12.28 -10.59
CA LEU A 68 13.87 -12.70 -9.21
C LEU A 68 14.72 -11.73 -8.38
N LEU A 69 14.08 -10.99 -7.47
CA LEU A 69 14.73 -10.05 -6.58
C LEU A 69 14.59 -10.51 -5.13
N GLY A 70 15.60 -11.23 -4.65
CA GLY A 70 15.62 -11.77 -3.28
C GLY A 70 14.48 -12.76 -3.05
N ILE A 71 13.52 -12.37 -2.22
CA ILE A 71 12.31 -13.15 -1.89
C ILE A 71 11.12 -12.82 -2.78
N TYR A 72 11.30 -11.99 -3.80
CA TYR A 72 10.22 -11.56 -4.69
C TYR A 72 10.43 -12.02 -6.13
N THR A 73 9.32 -12.29 -6.81
CA THR A 73 9.25 -12.34 -8.27
C THR A 73 8.67 -11.02 -8.76
N VAL A 74 9.37 -10.35 -9.66
CA VAL A 74 8.92 -9.09 -10.27
C VAL A 74 8.56 -9.31 -11.73
N TYR A 75 7.33 -8.96 -12.09
CA TYR A 75 6.85 -8.95 -13.47
C TYR A 75 6.74 -7.50 -13.92
N VAL A 76 7.33 -7.18 -15.07
CA VAL A 76 7.27 -5.83 -15.64
C VAL A 76 6.65 -5.92 -17.02
N HIS A 77 5.55 -5.22 -17.24
CA HIS A 77 4.94 -5.04 -18.57
C HIS A 77 5.08 -3.57 -18.98
N TYR A 78 5.50 -3.29 -20.21
CA TYR A 78 5.66 -1.90 -20.66
C TYR A 78 5.20 -1.70 -22.10
N TYR A 79 4.67 -0.50 -22.35
CA TYR A 79 3.96 -0.12 -23.58
C TYR A 79 4.31 1.31 -23.95
N THR A 80 4.69 1.56 -25.20
CA THR A 80 4.86 2.93 -25.71
C THR A 80 3.51 3.57 -26.00
N LEU A 81 3.25 4.74 -25.41
CA LEU A 81 2.08 5.57 -25.65
C LEU A 81 2.53 6.98 -26.08
N GLY A 82 2.61 7.21 -27.39
CA GLY A 82 3.12 8.46 -27.93
C GLY A 82 4.60 8.67 -27.59
N SER A 83 4.90 9.68 -26.77
CA SER A 83 6.27 10.00 -26.33
C SER A 83 6.65 9.41 -24.96
N GLU A 84 5.69 8.77 -24.29
CA GLU A 84 5.87 8.15 -22.97
C GLU A 84 5.87 6.62 -23.09
N ILE A 85 6.51 5.97 -22.13
CA ILE A 85 6.40 4.52 -21.91
C ILE A 85 5.65 4.32 -20.60
N ILE A 86 4.56 3.58 -20.67
CA ILE A 86 3.80 3.16 -19.49
C ILE A 86 4.32 1.81 -19.06
N SER A 87 4.82 1.72 -17.83
CA SER A 87 5.34 0.50 -17.23
C SER A 87 4.50 0.08 -16.04
N ILE A 88 4.21 -1.21 -15.96
CA ILE A 88 3.41 -1.82 -14.91
C ILE A 88 4.26 -2.87 -14.22
N PHE A 89 4.50 -2.66 -12.94
CA PHE A 89 5.26 -3.55 -12.07
C PHE A 89 4.28 -4.37 -11.26
N TYR A 90 4.49 -5.68 -11.21
CA TYR A 90 3.82 -6.59 -10.30
C TYR A 90 4.85 -7.27 -9.42
N VAL A 91 4.61 -7.30 -8.12
CA VAL A 91 5.45 -7.99 -7.15
C VAL A 91 4.67 -9.15 -6.58
N ASN A 92 5.31 -10.32 -6.51
CA ASN A 92 4.77 -11.48 -5.82
C ASN A 92 5.84 -12.18 -4.99
N GLU A 93 5.43 -13.08 -4.11
CA GLU A 93 6.35 -13.98 -3.41
C GLU A 93 7.12 -14.83 -4.42
N LYS A 94 8.38 -15.10 -4.10
CA LYS A 94 9.17 -16.10 -4.82
C LYS A 94 8.43 -17.45 -4.80
N ASP A 95 8.47 -18.16 -5.92
CA ASP A 95 7.89 -19.50 -6.10
C ASP A 95 6.35 -19.57 -6.11
N ARG A 96 5.64 -18.46 -5.94
CA ARG A 96 4.17 -18.42 -6.08
C ARG A 96 3.77 -18.13 -7.52
N LEU A 97 3.19 -19.13 -8.18
CA LEU A 97 2.70 -19.02 -9.55
C LEU A 97 1.57 -17.99 -9.65
N VAL A 98 1.79 -16.95 -10.46
CA VAL A 98 0.74 -16.02 -10.87
C VAL A 98 0.24 -16.43 -12.25
N ASN A 99 -1.08 -16.41 -12.45
CA ASN A 99 -1.64 -16.57 -13.78
C ASN A 99 -1.21 -15.39 -14.67
N TYR A 100 -0.29 -15.67 -15.58
CA TYR A 100 0.32 -14.66 -16.44
C TYR A 100 -0.65 -14.04 -17.45
N GLU A 101 -1.62 -14.81 -17.93
CA GLU A 101 -2.67 -14.30 -18.83
C GLU A 101 -3.52 -13.25 -18.12
N ASN A 102 -3.86 -13.50 -16.85
CA ASN A 102 -4.57 -12.52 -16.04
C ASN A 102 -3.75 -11.23 -15.87
N LEU A 103 -2.44 -11.33 -15.61
CA LEU A 103 -1.56 -10.16 -15.53
C LEU A 103 -1.55 -9.36 -16.84
N CYS A 104 -1.47 -10.05 -17.98
CA CYS A 104 -1.53 -9.42 -19.30
C CYS A 104 -2.85 -8.69 -19.53
N SER A 105 -3.97 -9.33 -19.19
CA SER A 105 -5.31 -8.73 -19.30
C SER A 105 -5.47 -7.51 -18.40
N LEU A 106 -4.98 -7.58 -17.15
CA LEU A 106 -4.97 -6.44 -16.23
C LEU A 106 -4.10 -5.30 -16.76
N SER A 107 -2.91 -5.60 -17.28
CA SER A 107 -2.01 -4.59 -17.86
C SER A 107 -2.65 -3.85 -19.03
N ARG A 108 -3.28 -4.58 -19.97
CA ARG A 108 -4.00 -3.97 -21.10
C ARG A 108 -5.13 -3.07 -20.61
N LEU A 109 -5.89 -3.51 -19.60
CA LEU A 109 -6.97 -2.72 -19.01
C LEU A 109 -6.45 -1.43 -18.37
N LEU A 110 -5.33 -1.50 -17.64
CA LEU A 110 -4.70 -0.34 -17.00
C LEU A 110 -4.17 0.66 -18.03
N VAL A 111 -3.46 0.19 -19.05
CA VAL A 111 -2.96 1.05 -20.14
C VAL A 111 -4.11 1.72 -20.87
N LYS A 112 -5.16 0.97 -21.22
CA LYS A 112 -6.36 1.54 -21.86
C LYS A 112 -6.98 2.62 -20.99
N THR A 113 -7.19 2.33 -19.71
CA THR A 113 -7.79 3.27 -18.75
C THR A 113 -6.94 4.54 -18.60
N TYR A 114 -5.62 4.40 -18.50
CA TYR A 114 -4.68 5.52 -18.43
C TYR A 114 -4.73 6.36 -19.70
N SER A 115 -4.67 5.72 -20.88
CA SER A 115 -4.66 6.40 -22.18
C SER A 115 -5.96 7.15 -22.48
N SER A 116 -7.08 6.74 -21.88
CA SER A 116 -8.38 7.42 -22.01
C SER A 116 -8.52 8.64 -21.08
N ASN A 117 -7.46 9.09 -20.40
CA ASN A 117 -7.47 10.22 -19.46
C ASN A 117 -8.56 10.12 -18.39
N VAL A 118 -8.90 8.90 -17.97
CA VAL A 118 -9.89 8.66 -16.91
C VAL A 118 -9.28 9.03 -15.55
N SER A 119 -10.13 9.41 -14.59
CA SER A 119 -9.71 9.72 -13.23
C SER A 119 -8.89 8.61 -12.58
N ILE A 120 -7.91 8.99 -11.76
CA ILE A 120 -7.08 8.06 -10.98
C ILE A 120 -7.90 7.12 -10.09
N SER A 121 -9.11 7.55 -9.70
CA SER A 121 -10.06 6.72 -8.94
C SER A 121 -10.45 5.44 -9.70
N LYS A 122 -10.51 5.47 -11.04
CA LYS A 122 -10.80 4.27 -11.84
C LYS A 122 -9.62 3.29 -11.85
N ILE A 123 -8.40 3.81 -11.95
CA ILE A 123 -7.16 3.01 -11.81
C ILE A 123 -7.13 2.36 -10.41
N ARG A 124 -7.42 3.14 -9.35
CA ARG A 124 -7.54 2.61 -7.97
C ARG A 124 -8.55 1.48 -7.87
N GLN A 125 -9.75 1.62 -8.46
CA GLN A 125 -10.77 0.57 -8.48
C GLN A 125 -10.29 -0.71 -9.18
N ILE A 126 -9.56 -0.58 -10.31
CA ILE A 126 -9.00 -1.72 -11.04
C ILE A 126 -7.95 -2.43 -10.17
N CYS A 127 -7.02 -1.69 -9.59
CA CYS A 127 -5.96 -2.24 -8.73
C CYS A 127 -6.53 -2.88 -7.45
N ASN A 128 -7.60 -2.33 -6.87
CA ASN A 128 -8.25 -2.88 -5.68
C ASN A 128 -8.90 -4.25 -5.92
N LYS A 129 -9.18 -4.63 -7.17
CA LYS A 129 -9.63 -5.99 -7.51
C LYS A 129 -8.50 -7.02 -7.47
N ALA A 130 -7.26 -6.60 -7.72
CA ALA A 130 -6.08 -7.45 -7.63
C ALA A 130 -5.61 -7.56 -6.17
N ILE A 131 -5.50 -6.42 -5.49
CA ILE A 131 -5.05 -6.34 -4.10
C ILE A 131 -6.21 -5.74 -3.29
N PRO A 132 -7.03 -6.54 -2.59
CA PRO A 132 -8.21 -6.03 -1.88
C PRO A 132 -7.84 -5.17 -0.67
N SER A 133 -8.67 -4.19 -0.33
CA SER A 133 -8.59 -3.48 0.96
C SER A 133 -9.34 -4.25 2.05
N ILE A 134 -9.00 -3.98 3.31
CA ILE A 134 -9.58 -4.61 4.49
C ILE A 134 -10.56 -3.65 5.16
N LYS A 135 -11.70 -4.17 5.66
CA LYS A 135 -12.78 -3.35 6.28
C LYS A 135 -12.74 -3.33 7.82
N ASP A 136 -11.86 -4.12 8.42
CA ASP A 136 -11.89 -4.44 9.84
C ASP A 136 -11.12 -3.44 10.71
N LEU A 137 -10.46 -2.47 10.08
CA LEU A 137 -9.78 -1.38 10.79
C LEU A 137 -10.81 -0.38 11.28
N SER A 138 -11.01 -0.35 12.59
CA SER A 138 -11.87 0.63 13.27
C SER A 138 -11.19 1.98 13.41
N ALA A 139 -9.88 1.98 13.70
CA ALA A 139 -9.10 3.21 13.83
C ALA A 139 -7.60 2.95 13.60
N LEU A 140 -6.92 3.96 13.05
CA LEU A 140 -5.46 4.08 13.02
C LEU A 140 -5.04 5.31 13.81
N PHE A 141 -4.06 5.13 14.70
CA PHE A 141 -3.36 6.21 15.38
C PHE A 141 -1.89 6.14 15.00
N VAL A 142 -1.34 7.28 14.56
CA VAL A 142 0.10 7.50 14.40
C VAL A 142 0.49 8.57 15.40
N ILE A 143 1.32 8.20 16.37
CA ILE A 143 1.59 8.98 17.57
C ILE A 143 3.10 9.07 17.75
N SER A 144 3.64 10.23 18.11
CA SER A 144 5.02 10.29 18.59
C SER A 144 5.15 9.58 19.95
N ILE A 145 6.35 9.09 20.28
CA ILE A 145 6.62 8.55 21.63
C ILE A 145 6.42 9.59 22.75
N THR A 146 6.38 10.88 22.42
CA THR A 146 6.07 11.96 23.38
C THR A 146 4.57 12.19 23.55
N GLY A 147 3.73 11.39 22.90
CA GLY A 147 2.27 11.44 23.01
C GLY A 147 1.56 12.41 22.05
N HIS A 148 2.27 13.04 21.10
CA HIS A 148 1.62 13.87 20.09
C HIS A 148 0.98 13.00 19.03
N THR A 149 -0.33 13.14 18.84
CA THR A 149 -1.05 12.47 17.75
C THR A 149 -0.74 13.15 16.43
N LEU A 150 0.07 12.51 15.59
CA LEU A 150 0.51 13.03 14.30
C LEU A 150 -0.57 12.82 13.22
N PHE A 151 -1.23 11.66 13.25
CA PHE A 151 -2.31 11.33 12.33
C PHE A 151 -3.29 10.38 12.98
N THR A 152 -4.58 10.56 12.68
CA THR A 152 -5.63 9.60 13.03
C THR A 152 -6.62 9.42 11.90
N LYS A 153 -7.10 8.19 11.73
CA LYS A 153 -8.22 7.88 10.85
C LYS A 153 -9.16 6.93 11.57
N PHE A 154 -10.46 7.20 11.50
CA PHE A 154 -11.52 6.42 12.12
C PHE A 154 -12.47 5.93 11.07
N ARG A 155 -13.04 4.75 11.31
CA ARG A 155 -14.16 4.26 10.51
C ARG A 155 -15.36 5.16 10.74
N ASN A 156 -16.08 5.51 9.68
CA ASN A 156 -17.16 6.50 9.75
C ASN A 156 -18.27 6.16 10.78
N ASP A 157 -18.44 4.89 11.13
CA ASP A 157 -19.40 4.40 12.13
C ASP A 157 -18.89 4.49 13.59
N LYS A 158 -17.64 4.93 13.82
CA LYS A 158 -17.01 5.00 15.16
C LYS A 158 -16.85 6.44 15.66
N THR A 159 -17.91 7.24 15.61
CA THR A 159 -17.89 8.67 15.99
C THR A 159 -17.36 8.93 17.41
N ASN A 160 -17.72 8.08 18.38
CA ASN A 160 -17.25 8.22 19.77
C ASN A 160 -15.72 8.13 19.91
N LEU A 161 -15.03 7.40 19.02
CA LEU A 161 -13.55 7.34 19.02
C LEU A 161 -12.96 8.67 18.53
N SER A 162 -13.59 9.28 17.53
CA SER A 162 -13.13 10.55 16.96
C SER A 162 -13.24 11.72 17.93
N GLU A 163 -14.14 11.67 18.91
CA GLU A 163 -14.26 12.70 19.95
C GLU A 163 -13.17 12.61 21.03
N ASN A 164 -12.59 11.42 21.21
CA ASN A 164 -11.66 11.12 22.32
C ASN A 164 -10.24 10.77 21.84
N TYR A 165 -9.91 11.08 20.59
CA TYR A 165 -8.68 10.59 19.96
C TYR A 165 -7.39 11.07 20.65
N ILE A 166 -7.40 12.28 21.22
CA ILE A 166 -6.25 12.85 21.93
C ILE A 166 -5.98 12.05 23.21
N GLN A 167 -7.03 11.76 23.97
CA GLN A 167 -6.96 10.98 25.20
C GLN A 167 -6.52 9.55 24.91
N ILE A 168 -7.05 8.94 23.84
CA ILE A 168 -6.63 7.61 23.40
C ILE A 168 -5.14 7.61 23.00
N GLY A 169 -4.68 8.62 22.26
CA GLY A 169 -3.28 8.77 21.90
C GLY A 169 -2.34 8.93 23.11
N GLY A 170 -2.74 9.77 24.07
CA GLY A 170 -2.02 9.93 25.33
C GLY A 170 -1.98 8.64 26.16
N PHE A 171 -3.09 7.91 26.23
CA PHE A 171 -3.15 6.61 26.90
C PHE A 171 -2.24 5.57 26.26
N LEU A 172 -2.26 5.45 24.92
CA LEU A 172 -1.43 4.48 24.19
C LEU A 172 0.07 4.77 24.37
N SER A 173 0.48 6.04 24.28
CA SER A 173 1.87 6.42 24.50
C SER A 173 2.32 6.14 25.95
N ALA A 174 1.50 6.48 26.94
CA ALA A 174 1.81 6.23 28.35
C ALA A 174 1.94 4.73 28.67
N ILE A 175 1.02 3.89 28.19
CA ILE A 175 1.09 2.44 28.37
C ILE A 175 2.34 1.85 27.71
N LEU A 176 2.66 2.30 26.49
CA LEU A 176 3.83 1.81 25.79
C LEU A 176 5.13 2.20 26.52
N MET A 177 5.23 3.44 27.00
CA MET A 177 6.36 3.89 27.81
C MET A 177 6.51 3.06 29.08
N PHE A 178 5.42 2.83 29.81
CA PHE A 178 5.41 1.99 31.00
C PHE A 178 5.85 0.55 30.68
N SER A 179 5.32 -0.04 29.61
CA SER A 179 5.70 -1.38 29.18
C SER A 179 7.18 -1.48 28.85
N ASN A 180 7.74 -0.50 28.13
CA ASN A 180 9.17 -0.49 27.81
C ASN A 180 10.05 -0.33 29.06
N GLU A 181 9.61 0.47 30.04
CA GLU A 181 10.31 0.69 31.31
C GLU A 181 10.35 -0.58 32.18
N VAL A 182 9.22 -1.30 32.26
CA VAL A 182 9.03 -2.43 33.20
C VAL A 182 9.38 -3.77 32.57
N ILE A 183 8.95 -4.00 31.33
CA ILE A 183 9.10 -5.27 30.61
C ILE A 183 10.34 -5.20 29.71
N GLY A 184 10.43 -4.14 28.89
CA GLY A 184 11.48 -3.99 27.88
C GLY A 184 12.90 -3.95 28.44
N LYS A 185 13.12 -3.39 29.64
CA LYS A 185 14.45 -3.38 30.28
C LYS A 185 14.98 -4.78 30.62
N ASN A 186 14.10 -5.76 30.83
CA ASN A 186 14.48 -7.09 31.30
C ASN A 186 14.38 -8.16 30.19
N SER A 187 13.43 -8.04 29.27
CA SER A 187 13.22 -9.04 28.20
C SER A 187 13.64 -8.55 26.81
N GLY A 188 13.84 -7.25 26.60
CA GLY A 188 14.01 -6.66 25.27
C GLY A 188 12.73 -6.66 24.42
N GLU A 189 11.61 -7.12 24.97
CA GLU A 189 10.32 -7.16 24.29
C GLU A 189 9.55 -5.84 24.47
N SER A 190 8.86 -5.40 23.41
CA SER A 190 7.95 -4.25 23.43
C SER A 190 6.50 -4.71 23.39
N LEU A 191 5.57 -3.92 23.94
CA LEU A 191 4.13 -4.16 23.80
C LEU A 191 3.72 -4.18 22.32
N GLN A 192 3.28 -5.33 21.81
CA GLN A 192 2.84 -5.51 20.43
C GLN A 192 1.32 -5.51 20.27
N ALA A 193 0.58 -5.83 21.34
CA ALA A 193 -0.88 -5.87 21.28
C ALA A 193 -1.54 -5.60 22.63
N ILE A 194 -2.74 -5.03 22.59
CA ILE A 194 -3.64 -4.88 23.74
C ILE A 194 -4.98 -5.51 23.35
N ASN A 195 -5.37 -6.60 24.01
CA ASN A 195 -6.61 -7.31 23.72
C ASN A 195 -7.73 -6.83 24.64
N PHE A 196 -8.85 -6.42 24.05
CA PHE A 196 -10.14 -6.20 24.70
C PHE A 196 -11.12 -7.28 24.25
N GLU A 197 -12.30 -7.37 24.85
CA GLU A 197 -13.27 -8.45 24.56
C GLU A 197 -13.60 -8.58 23.07
N ASN A 198 -13.94 -7.48 22.39
CA ASN A 198 -14.35 -7.51 20.97
C ASN A 198 -13.38 -6.79 20.02
N HIS A 199 -12.33 -6.18 20.58
CA HIS A 199 -11.37 -5.39 19.81
C HIS A 199 -9.94 -5.69 20.27
N LYS A 200 -8.98 -5.39 19.42
CA LYS A 200 -7.57 -5.40 19.82
C LYS A 200 -6.85 -4.20 19.22
N PHE A 201 -5.92 -3.63 19.98
CA PHE A 201 -4.87 -2.81 19.38
C PHE A 201 -3.73 -3.73 18.95
N LEU A 202 -3.29 -3.59 17.71
CA LEU A 202 -1.95 -3.99 17.30
C LEU A 202 -1.06 -2.75 17.30
N ILE A 203 0.12 -2.86 17.88
CA ILE A 203 1.03 -1.74 18.13
C ILE A 203 2.38 -2.11 17.54
N THR A 204 2.92 -1.21 16.73
CA THR A 204 4.30 -1.29 16.24
C THR A 204 4.97 0.07 16.43
N VAL A 205 6.28 0.05 16.63
CA VAL A 205 7.09 1.24 16.89
C VAL A 205 8.24 1.26 15.90
N LYS A 206 8.46 2.41 15.26
CA LYS A 206 9.65 2.65 14.43
C LYS A 206 10.12 4.07 14.65
N GLU A 207 11.40 4.24 14.92
CA GLU A 207 12.08 5.55 15.01
C GLU A 207 11.32 6.58 15.88
N GLY A 208 10.80 6.14 17.04
CA GLY A 208 10.07 7.03 17.95
C GLY A 208 8.63 7.36 17.52
N ILE A 209 8.09 6.65 16.54
CA ILE A 209 6.70 6.76 16.09
C ILE A 209 5.97 5.45 16.38
N ILE A 210 4.83 5.59 17.04
CA ILE A 210 3.91 4.52 17.42
C ILE A 210 2.81 4.46 16.37
N PHE A 211 2.62 3.29 15.79
CA PHE A 211 1.46 2.98 14.95
C PHE A 211 0.56 2.01 15.71
N ALA A 212 -0.63 2.46 16.07
CA ALA A 212 -1.63 1.66 16.77
C ALA A 212 -2.88 1.46 15.90
N TYR A 213 -3.21 0.20 15.66
CA TYR A 213 -4.30 -0.24 14.79
C TYR A 213 -5.38 -0.88 15.64
N LEU A 214 -6.55 -0.26 15.72
CA LEU A 214 -7.72 -0.83 16.38
C LEU A 214 -8.48 -1.72 15.42
N LEU A 215 -8.50 -3.02 15.68
CA LEU A 215 -9.17 -4.04 14.87
C LEU A 215 -10.30 -4.69 15.66
N GLU A 216 -11.34 -5.11 14.96
CA GLU A 216 -12.37 -6.00 15.51
C GLU A 216 -11.78 -7.44 15.58
N GLN A 217 -11.98 -8.16 16.70
CA GLN A 217 -11.28 -9.42 17.00
C GLN A 217 -11.54 -10.57 16.01
N THR A 218 -12.49 -10.43 15.10
CA THR A 218 -12.93 -11.50 14.21
C THR A 218 -11.90 -11.89 13.15
N ASN A 219 -10.88 -11.06 12.89
CA ASN A 219 -9.96 -11.28 11.77
C ASN A 219 -8.48 -11.07 12.16
N ASN A 220 -7.74 -12.18 12.23
CA ASN A 220 -6.27 -12.20 12.17
C ASN A 220 -5.88 -12.78 10.81
N SER A 221 -5.43 -11.93 9.88
CA SER A 221 -4.88 -12.41 8.61
C SER A 221 -3.50 -11.81 8.39
N ASP A 222 -2.59 -12.61 7.82
CA ASP A 222 -1.22 -12.19 7.44
C ASP A 222 -1.22 -10.92 6.55
N ILE A 223 -2.32 -10.69 5.82
CA ILE A 223 -2.53 -9.51 4.98
C ILE A 223 -2.58 -8.23 5.82
N ILE A 224 -3.19 -8.27 7.02
CA ILE A 224 -3.26 -7.10 7.91
C ILE A 224 -1.86 -6.69 8.36
N GLU A 225 -1.07 -7.65 8.86
CA GLU A 225 0.29 -7.38 9.32
C GLU A 225 1.14 -6.80 8.19
N ARG A 226 1.03 -7.37 6.99
CA ARG A 226 1.69 -6.84 5.81
C ARG A 226 1.28 -5.41 5.48
N TYR A 227 0.00 -5.07 5.59
CA TYR A 227 -0.50 -3.71 5.34
C TYR A 227 -0.06 -2.73 6.42
N MET A 228 0.06 -3.17 7.68
CA MET A 228 0.62 -2.36 8.75
C MET A 228 2.07 -1.99 8.46
N GLU A 229 2.89 -2.96 8.05
CA GLU A 229 4.29 -2.73 7.69
C GLU A 229 4.42 -1.79 6.48
N LEU A 230 3.62 -1.98 5.44
CA LEU A 230 3.61 -1.09 4.27
C LEU A 230 3.17 0.34 4.61
N LEU A 231 2.16 0.52 5.46
CA LEU A 231 1.74 1.86 5.90
C LEU A 231 2.83 2.56 6.68
N LYS A 232 3.53 1.83 7.55
CA LYS A 232 4.67 2.35 8.29
C LYS A 232 5.76 2.80 7.33
N GLU A 233 6.14 1.99 6.36
CA GLU A 233 7.12 2.37 5.33
C GLU A 233 6.68 3.60 4.54
N GLU A 234 5.44 3.62 4.01
CA GLU A 234 4.93 4.75 3.24
C GLU A 234 4.85 6.04 4.08
N PHE A 235 4.58 5.95 5.39
CA PHE A 235 4.60 7.12 6.27
C PHE A 235 6.01 7.73 6.37
N PHE A 236 7.03 6.91 6.58
CA PHE A 236 8.41 7.39 6.64
C PHE A 236 8.92 7.87 5.27
N ASP A 237 8.55 7.21 4.18
CA ASP A 237 8.88 7.65 2.82
C ASP A 237 8.32 9.07 2.54
N LEU A 238 7.19 9.43 3.14
CA LEU A 238 6.55 10.73 2.94
C LEU A 238 7.02 11.81 3.91
N TYR A 239 7.33 11.44 5.16
CA TYR A 239 7.49 12.41 6.25
C TYR A 239 8.81 12.32 7.01
N CYS A 240 9.79 11.50 6.59
CA CYS A 240 11.08 11.37 7.29
C CYS A 240 11.74 12.72 7.61
N ASP A 241 11.71 13.67 6.68
CA ASP A 241 12.31 14.98 6.89
C ASP A 241 11.44 15.86 7.83
N CYS A 242 10.11 15.82 7.67
CA CYS A 242 9.17 16.49 8.57
C CYS A 242 9.27 16.02 10.02
N LEU A 243 9.61 14.74 10.24
CA LEU A 243 9.75 14.15 11.57
C LEU A 243 11.03 14.60 12.27
N LYS A 244 12.12 14.86 11.54
CA LYS A 244 13.40 15.32 12.11
C LYS A 244 13.28 16.74 12.67
N ASP A 245 12.58 17.61 11.95
CA ASP A 245 12.40 19.02 12.30
C ASP A 245 10.97 19.29 12.80
N PHE A 246 10.35 18.31 13.46
CA PHE A 246 8.96 18.42 13.90
C PHE A 246 8.79 19.56 14.92
N ASN A 247 8.06 20.60 14.50
CA ASN A 247 7.84 21.81 15.28
C ASN A 247 6.49 21.84 16.02
N GLY A 248 5.74 20.72 15.99
CA GLY A 248 4.40 20.62 16.57
C GLY A 248 3.24 20.80 15.58
N ASP A 249 3.49 21.19 14.32
CA ASP A 249 2.43 21.30 13.31
C ASP A 249 2.04 19.91 12.77
N VAL A 250 0.86 19.44 13.20
CA VAL A 250 0.31 18.13 12.78
C VAL A 250 -0.37 18.18 11.41
N ASN A 251 -0.68 19.37 10.88
CA ASN A 251 -1.42 19.48 9.61
C ASN A 251 -0.64 18.91 8.42
N GLN A 252 0.68 18.87 8.51
CA GLN A 252 1.55 18.32 7.47
C GLN A 252 1.29 16.83 7.19
N PHE A 253 0.69 16.09 8.13
CA PHE A 253 0.43 14.66 7.99
C PHE A 253 -0.95 14.32 7.39
N HIS A 254 -1.82 15.31 7.11
CA HIS A 254 -3.17 15.06 6.57
C HIS A 254 -3.16 14.36 5.21
N THR A 255 -2.11 14.54 4.42
CA THR A 255 -1.97 13.89 3.11
C THR A 255 -1.73 12.38 3.19
N PHE A 256 -1.65 11.82 4.40
CA PHE A 256 -1.51 10.38 4.62
C PHE A 256 -2.82 9.60 4.47
N GLU A 257 -3.97 10.25 4.61
CA GLU A 257 -5.28 9.58 4.51
C GLU A 257 -5.46 8.81 3.18
N PRO A 258 -5.17 9.38 1.99
CA PRO A 258 -5.22 8.64 0.74
C PRO A 258 -4.33 7.41 0.67
N VAL A 259 -3.27 7.33 1.48
CA VAL A 259 -2.38 6.16 1.60
C VAL A 259 -3.06 5.08 2.43
N VAL A 260 -3.64 5.45 3.57
CA VAL A 260 -4.43 4.54 4.43
C VAL A 260 -5.56 3.90 3.63
N GLU A 261 -6.28 4.70 2.84
CA GLU A 261 -7.38 4.24 1.98
C GLU A 261 -6.97 3.26 0.87
N LYS A 262 -5.67 3.15 0.55
CA LYS A 262 -5.21 2.09 -0.35
C LYS A 262 -5.43 0.72 0.30
N TYR A 263 -5.20 0.60 1.60
CA TYR A 263 -5.11 -0.68 2.30
C TYR A 263 -6.35 -0.98 3.15
N PHE A 264 -6.97 0.06 3.71
CA PHE A 264 -8.11 -0.07 4.59
C PHE A 264 -9.29 0.76 4.08
N SER A 265 -10.47 0.16 4.07
CA SER A 265 -11.72 0.84 3.76
C SER A 265 -12.28 1.40 5.07
N ILE A 266 -11.84 2.61 5.43
CA ILE A 266 -12.09 3.25 6.73
C ILE A 266 -12.75 4.63 6.56
#